data_AF-A0A0C3AQH1-F1
#
_entry.id   AF-A0A0C3AQH1-F1
#
_cell.length_a   1.000
_cell.length_b   1.000
_cell.length_c   1.000
_cell.angle_alpha   90.00
_cell.angle_beta   90.00
_cell.angle_gamma   90.00
#
_symmetry.space_group_name_H-M   'P 1'
#
loop_
_entity.id
_entity.type
_entity.pdbx_description
1 polymer ?
#
loop_
_entity_poly.entity_id
_entity_poly.type
_entity_poly.pdbx_seq_one_letter_code
_entity_poly.pdbx_strand_id
1 'polypeptide(L)'
;MALSSAPITTQIQFLDIWYQSSPQWLLTISFPKLRGLACRDTNWRGFTEFLMAHSTIETMKLGVSANEIMTRLPHIASQVTTLHLVLLQGIQWGSCVTSPGAFPALKNLGVSALVGGIHPSELDTIVRTRCLPVNHPLSTTTDPSWLLEEFFIEVRKMGQYEEVDVYMQATKRIVESGSMKKIYLSWPTEQANFGVKSRLNSIGRLCEGGPERR
;
A
#
# COMPACT_ATOMS: atom_id res chain seq x y z
N MET A 1 -27.50 -46.43 11.57
CA MET A 1 -28.10 -45.10 11.29
C MET A 1 -26.97 -44.09 11.28
N ALA A 2 -26.64 -43.55 10.10
CA ALA A 2 -25.65 -42.49 9.98
C ALA A 2 -26.36 -41.15 10.30
N LEU A 3 -25.96 -40.48 11.37
CA LEU A 3 -26.35 -39.10 11.63
C LEU A 3 -25.68 -38.24 10.55
N SER A 4 -26.45 -37.88 9.53
CA SER A 4 -26.08 -36.82 8.58
C SER A 4 -25.94 -35.52 9.36
N SER A 5 -24.71 -35.17 9.74
CA SER A 5 -24.39 -33.82 10.20
C SER A 5 -24.60 -32.86 9.03
N ALA A 6 -25.72 -32.13 9.02
CA ALA A 6 -25.87 -31.01 8.11
C ALA A 6 -24.65 -30.08 8.32
N PRO A 7 -23.90 -29.71 7.27
CA PRO A 7 -22.78 -28.81 7.43
C PRO A 7 -23.32 -27.51 8.03
N ILE A 8 -22.79 -27.13 9.20
CA ILE A 8 -23.08 -25.83 9.80
C ILE A 8 -22.46 -24.81 8.86
N THR A 9 -23.25 -24.31 7.90
CA THR A 9 -22.85 -23.23 7.02
C THR A 9 -22.78 -21.95 7.83
N THR A 10 -21.58 -21.59 8.24
CA THR A 10 -21.29 -20.38 8.98
C THR A 10 -21.60 -19.15 8.12
N GLN A 11 -22.48 -18.27 8.61
CA GLN A 11 -22.86 -17.01 7.96
C GLN A 11 -21.83 -15.88 8.19
N ILE A 12 -20.63 -16.22 8.68
CA ILE A 12 -19.60 -15.25 9.06
C ILE A 12 -19.11 -14.54 7.80
N GLN A 13 -19.22 -13.21 7.80
CA GLN A 13 -18.75 -12.35 6.73
C GLN A 13 -17.39 -11.71 7.02
N PHE A 14 -17.06 -11.55 8.31
CA PHE A 14 -15.81 -10.95 8.77
C PHE A 14 -15.20 -11.83 9.83
N LEU A 15 -13.95 -12.21 9.62
CA LEU A 15 -13.18 -13.02 10.55
C LEU A 15 -11.96 -12.23 11.02
N ASP A 16 -11.96 -11.89 12.30
CA ASP A 16 -10.81 -11.27 12.96
C ASP A 16 -10.15 -12.29 13.90
N ILE A 17 -8.92 -12.64 13.55
CA ILE A 17 -8.06 -13.61 14.26
C ILE A 17 -6.71 -12.96 14.60
N TRP A 18 -6.66 -11.63 14.72
CA TRP A 18 -5.42 -10.86 14.90
C TRP A 18 -4.54 -11.32 16.06
N TYR A 19 -5.12 -11.86 17.12
CA TYR A 19 -4.38 -12.28 18.32
C TYR A 19 -4.28 -13.80 18.46
N GLN A 20 -4.63 -14.57 17.43
CA GLN A 20 -4.49 -16.02 17.44
C GLN A 20 -3.15 -16.46 16.88
N SER A 21 -2.47 -17.36 17.60
CA SER A 21 -1.28 -18.05 17.12
C SER A 21 -1.69 -19.33 16.39
N SER A 22 -1.26 -19.49 15.13
CA SER A 22 -1.45 -20.70 14.31
C SER A 22 -2.89 -21.27 14.32
N PRO A 23 -3.86 -20.60 13.68
CA PRO A 23 -5.26 -20.98 13.69
C PRO A 23 -5.54 -22.18 12.74
N GLN A 24 -4.98 -23.36 13.04
CA GLN A 24 -5.08 -24.57 12.21
C GLN A 24 -6.53 -25.04 11.99
N TRP A 25 -7.43 -24.70 12.90
CA TRP A 25 -8.86 -24.97 12.80
C TRP A 25 -9.52 -24.28 11.58
N LEU A 26 -8.89 -23.25 11.00
CA LEU A 26 -9.38 -22.61 9.78
C LEU A 26 -9.38 -23.52 8.56
N LEU A 27 -8.57 -24.58 8.58
CA LEU A 27 -8.53 -25.57 7.50
C LEU A 27 -9.67 -26.57 7.58
N THR A 28 -10.36 -26.65 8.72
CA THR A 28 -11.44 -27.63 8.96
C THR A 28 -12.83 -27.00 8.89
N ILE A 29 -12.93 -25.66 8.85
CA ILE A 29 -14.19 -24.92 8.82
C ILE A 29 -14.32 -24.17 7.50
N SER A 30 -15.50 -24.27 6.88
CA SER A 30 -15.85 -23.52 5.67
C SER A 30 -16.58 -22.22 6.02
N PHE A 31 -16.16 -21.12 5.42
CA PHE A 31 -16.81 -19.81 5.53
C PHE A 31 -17.27 -19.32 4.15
N PRO A 32 -18.35 -19.90 3.59
CA PRO A 32 -18.76 -19.64 2.21
C PRO A 32 -19.18 -18.19 1.94
N LYS A 33 -19.38 -17.38 2.99
CA LYS A 33 -19.76 -15.97 2.91
C LYS A 33 -18.68 -15.02 3.42
N LEU A 34 -17.46 -15.50 3.65
CA LEU A 34 -16.38 -14.69 4.19
C LEU A 34 -15.94 -13.64 3.16
N ARG A 35 -16.07 -12.36 3.53
CA ARG A 35 -15.67 -11.22 2.70
C ARG A 35 -14.52 -10.44 3.30
N GLY A 36 -14.31 -10.54 4.62
CA GLY A 36 -13.25 -9.83 5.33
C GLY A 36 -12.41 -10.75 6.20
N LEU A 37 -11.09 -10.59 6.14
CA LEU A 37 -10.13 -11.30 6.98
C LEU A 37 -9.16 -10.31 7.65
N ALA A 38 -9.00 -10.42 8.97
CA ALA A 38 -7.93 -9.75 9.70
C ALA A 38 -7.08 -10.79 10.42
N CYS A 39 -5.78 -10.86 10.10
CA CYS A 39 -4.85 -11.84 10.65
C CYS A 39 -3.47 -11.21 10.84
N ARG A 40 -2.83 -11.40 12.00
CA ARG A 40 -1.55 -10.74 12.33
C ARG A 40 -0.32 -11.48 11.83
N ASP A 41 -0.41 -12.80 11.68
CA ASP A 41 0.72 -13.60 11.25
C ASP A 41 0.25 -14.48 10.11
N THR A 42 0.86 -14.31 8.95
CA THR A 42 0.54 -15.07 7.74
C THR A 42 1.44 -16.29 7.58
N ASN A 43 2.37 -16.52 8.50
CA ASN A 43 3.34 -17.61 8.44
C ASN A 43 2.82 -18.94 9.01
N TRP A 44 1.50 -19.09 9.21
CA TRP A 44 0.95 -20.36 9.65
C TRP A 44 0.71 -21.31 8.47
N ARG A 45 0.94 -22.60 8.72
CA ARG A 45 0.78 -23.67 7.73
C ARG A 45 -0.68 -23.74 7.27
N GLY A 46 -0.93 -23.60 5.98
CA GLY A 46 -2.29 -23.64 5.41
C GLY A 46 -2.87 -22.29 5.03
N PHE A 47 -2.17 -21.17 5.31
CA PHE A 47 -2.70 -19.83 5.00
C PHE A 47 -2.99 -19.63 3.52
N THR A 48 -2.12 -20.13 2.63
CA THR A 48 -2.33 -20.06 1.18
C THR A 48 -3.54 -20.87 0.74
N GLU A 49 -3.66 -22.10 1.23
CA GLU A 49 -4.77 -23.01 0.96
C GLU A 49 -6.09 -22.40 1.45
N PHE A 50 -6.07 -21.77 2.63
CA PHE A 50 -7.21 -21.05 3.16
C PHE A 50 -7.65 -19.90 2.25
N LEU A 51 -6.73 -19.05 1.78
CA LEU A 51 -7.08 -17.96 0.87
C LEU A 51 -7.62 -18.46 -0.47
N MET A 52 -7.04 -19.52 -1.04
CA MET A 52 -7.53 -20.12 -2.28
C MET A 52 -8.94 -20.72 -2.12
N ALA A 53 -9.24 -21.31 -0.96
CA ALA A 53 -10.57 -21.85 -0.66
C ALA A 53 -11.64 -20.76 -0.42
N HIS A 54 -11.22 -19.52 -0.13
CA HIS A 54 -12.10 -18.41 0.20
C HIS A 54 -11.93 -17.25 -0.80
N SER A 55 -12.24 -17.53 -2.07
CA SER A 55 -12.18 -16.57 -3.18
C SER A 55 -13.18 -15.40 -3.07
N THR A 56 -14.05 -15.39 -2.06
CA THR A 56 -15.00 -14.32 -1.75
C THR A 56 -14.40 -13.22 -0.87
N ILE A 57 -13.18 -13.40 -0.34
CA ILE A 57 -12.53 -12.39 0.51
C ILE A 57 -12.16 -11.17 -0.33
N GLU A 58 -12.80 -10.04 -0.07
CA GLU A 58 -12.58 -8.76 -0.75
C GLU A 58 -11.72 -7.80 0.09
N THR A 59 -11.79 -7.92 1.42
CA THR A 59 -11.09 -7.05 2.37
C THR A 59 -10.12 -7.87 3.22
N MET A 60 -8.86 -7.45 3.26
CA MET A 60 -7.85 -8.12 4.08
C MET A 60 -7.03 -7.11 4.89
N LYS A 61 -6.81 -7.43 6.16
CA LYS A 61 -5.81 -6.79 7.02
C LYS A 61 -4.81 -7.85 7.46
N LEU A 62 -3.56 -7.72 7.03
CA LEU A 62 -2.51 -8.71 7.27
C LEU A 62 -1.35 -8.11 8.03
N GLY A 63 -1.00 -8.69 9.17
CA GLY A 63 0.30 -8.50 9.77
C GLY A 63 1.33 -9.35 9.03
N VAL A 64 2.41 -8.71 8.58
CA VAL A 64 3.44 -9.34 7.75
C VAL A 64 4.72 -9.42 8.55
N SER A 65 5.14 -10.66 8.82
CA SER A 65 6.32 -11.04 9.59
C SER A 65 7.48 -11.53 8.71
N ALA A 66 7.21 -11.89 7.45
CA ALA A 66 8.17 -12.54 6.56
C ALA A 66 7.93 -12.15 5.09
N ASN A 67 8.99 -12.12 4.26
CA ASN A 67 8.90 -11.68 2.86
C ASN A 67 8.34 -12.78 1.93
N GLU A 68 8.44 -14.05 2.32
CA GLU A 68 8.05 -15.19 1.47
C GLU A 68 6.58 -15.11 1.06
N ILE A 69 5.70 -14.77 2.00
CA ILE A 69 4.27 -14.66 1.71
C ILE A 69 3.98 -13.54 0.71
N MET A 70 4.74 -12.45 0.77
CA MET A 70 4.53 -11.26 -0.06
C MET A 70 4.78 -11.54 -1.54
N THR A 71 5.62 -12.52 -1.87
CA THR A 71 5.86 -12.90 -3.27
C THR A 71 4.69 -13.65 -3.92
N ARG A 72 3.86 -14.33 -3.13
CA ARG A 72 2.77 -15.20 -3.64
C ARG A 72 1.39 -14.59 -3.45
N LEU A 73 1.23 -13.77 -2.41
CA LEU A 73 -0.02 -13.15 -2.03
C LEU A 73 -0.78 -12.46 -3.18
N PRO A 74 -0.12 -11.71 -4.09
CA PRO A 74 -0.82 -10.97 -5.14
C PRO A 74 -1.59 -11.85 -6.12
N HIS A 75 -1.10 -13.08 -6.33
CA HIS A 75 -1.71 -14.04 -7.24
C HIS A 75 -2.78 -14.89 -6.54
N ILE A 76 -2.56 -15.24 -5.27
CA ILE A 76 -3.50 -16.05 -4.48
C ILE A 76 -4.75 -15.25 -4.10
N ALA A 77 -4.58 -13.94 -3.85
CA ALA A 77 -5.64 -13.05 -3.38
C ALA A 77 -5.99 -11.98 -4.44
N SER A 78 -6.02 -12.37 -5.71
CA SER A 78 -6.23 -11.46 -6.85
C SER A 78 -7.59 -10.73 -6.83
N GLN A 79 -8.58 -11.30 -6.13
CA GLN A 79 -9.92 -10.74 -5.91
C GLN A 79 -9.96 -9.59 -4.89
N VAL A 80 -8.89 -9.38 -4.10
CA VAL A 80 -8.91 -8.44 -2.99
C VAL A 80 -8.97 -7.00 -3.52
N THR A 81 -9.98 -6.26 -3.07
CA THR A 81 -10.20 -4.86 -3.43
C THR A 81 -9.65 -3.91 -2.37
N THR A 82 -9.59 -4.35 -1.11
CA THR A 82 -9.07 -3.57 0.02
C THR A 82 -8.02 -4.36 0.77
N LEU A 83 -6.79 -3.87 0.77
CA LEU A 83 -5.65 -4.50 1.45
C LEU A 83 -5.03 -3.54 2.46
N HIS A 84 -4.88 -4.00 3.70
CA HIS A 84 -4.14 -3.29 4.75
C HIS A 84 -2.98 -4.15 5.24
N LEU A 85 -1.76 -3.74 4.93
CA LEU A 85 -0.53 -4.39 5.38
C LEU A 85 -0.02 -3.75 6.67
N VAL A 86 0.22 -4.55 7.70
CA VAL A 86 0.83 -4.13 8.96
C VAL A 86 2.22 -4.75 9.04
N LEU A 87 3.23 -3.95 8.72
CA LEU A 87 4.63 -4.36 8.64
C LEU A 87 5.21 -4.50 10.05
N LEU A 88 5.62 -5.72 10.40
CA LEU A 88 6.13 -6.01 11.74
C LEU A 88 7.62 -5.65 11.89
N GLN A 89 8.50 -6.06 10.96
CA GLN A 89 9.91 -5.64 10.91
C GLN A 89 10.54 -5.84 9.51
N GLY A 90 11.20 -4.81 8.97
CA GLY A 90 12.13 -4.96 7.83
C GLY A 90 11.57 -5.59 6.55
N ILE A 91 10.24 -5.59 6.39
CA ILE A 91 9.56 -6.23 5.27
C ILE A 91 9.66 -5.35 4.03
N GLN A 92 10.12 -5.96 2.93
CA GLN A 92 10.00 -5.38 1.60
C GLN A 92 8.62 -5.73 1.06
N TRP A 93 7.81 -4.73 0.76
CA TRP A 93 6.39 -4.90 0.48
C TRP A 93 5.95 -4.16 -0.79
N GLY A 94 6.73 -3.19 -1.25
CA GLY A 94 6.45 -2.41 -2.45
C GLY A 94 6.27 -3.30 -3.67
N SER A 95 7.21 -4.21 -3.91
CA SER A 95 7.15 -5.14 -5.05
C SER A 95 5.89 -6.04 -5.02
N CYS A 96 5.38 -6.39 -3.85
CA CYS A 96 4.15 -7.18 -3.70
C CYS A 96 2.93 -6.46 -4.27
N VAL A 97 2.89 -5.13 -4.25
CA VAL A 97 1.74 -4.36 -4.74
C VAL A 97 2.00 -3.68 -6.09
N THR A 98 3.26 -3.52 -6.50
CA THR A 98 3.64 -2.83 -7.76
C THR A 98 4.07 -3.74 -8.90
N SER A 99 4.32 -5.03 -8.64
CA SER A 99 4.70 -5.97 -9.72
C SER A 99 3.59 -6.09 -10.77
N PRO A 100 3.93 -6.32 -12.04
CA PRO A 100 2.92 -6.46 -13.07
C PRO A 100 1.91 -7.59 -12.78
N GLY A 101 0.62 -7.26 -12.77
CA GLY A 101 -0.47 -8.20 -12.47
C GLY A 101 -0.73 -8.41 -10.97
N ALA A 102 -0.02 -7.69 -10.10
CA ALA A 102 -0.21 -7.79 -8.65
C ALA A 102 -1.55 -7.16 -8.23
N PHE A 103 -2.40 -7.96 -7.58
CA PHE A 103 -3.73 -7.55 -7.10
C PHE A 103 -4.52 -6.73 -8.15
N PRO A 104 -5.01 -7.37 -9.22
CA PRO A 104 -5.70 -6.68 -10.30
C PRO A 104 -6.99 -5.97 -9.87
N ALA A 105 -7.65 -6.45 -8.80
CA ALA A 105 -8.86 -5.84 -8.27
C ALA A 105 -8.61 -4.76 -7.19
N LEU A 106 -7.35 -4.52 -6.79
CA LEU A 106 -7.04 -3.65 -5.66
C LEU A 106 -7.37 -2.19 -5.94
N LYS A 107 -8.22 -1.61 -5.08
CA LYS A 107 -8.62 -0.20 -5.11
C LYS A 107 -8.15 0.58 -3.89
N ASN A 108 -8.11 -0.06 -2.73
CA ASN A 108 -7.76 0.58 -1.47
C ASN A 108 -6.54 -0.10 -0.85
N LEU A 109 -5.48 0.67 -0.61
CA LEU A 109 -4.25 0.18 0.01
C LEU A 109 -3.92 0.98 1.27
N GLY A 110 -3.80 0.26 2.37
CA GLY A 110 -3.37 0.77 3.66
C GLY A 110 -2.07 0.13 4.11
N VAL A 111 -1.18 0.90 4.73
CA VAL A 111 0.11 0.38 5.18
C VAL A 111 0.47 0.97 6.54
N SER A 112 0.68 0.11 7.53
CA SER A 112 1.14 0.52 8.86
C SER A 112 2.51 -0.05 9.14
N ALA A 113 3.42 0.77 9.65
CA ALA A 113 4.70 0.29 10.18
C ALA A 113 4.67 0.36 11.71
N LEU A 114 4.63 -0.80 12.38
CA LEU A 114 4.67 -0.83 13.84
C LEU A 114 6.08 -0.54 14.38
N VAL A 115 7.11 -0.92 13.61
CA VAL A 115 8.53 -0.77 13.94
C VAL A 115 9.29 -0.29 12.70
N GLY A 116 10.20 0.68 12.85
CA GLY A 116 11.12 1.10 11.78
C GLY A 116 10.56 2.01 10.68
N GLY A 117 9.26 2.33 10.71
CA GLY A 117 8.63 3.17 9.70
C GLY A 117 8.50 2.47 8.34
N ILE A 118 7.93 3.17 7.35
CA ILE A 118 7.88 2.72 5.96
C ILE A 118 9.12 3.30 5.27
N HIS A 119 9.83 2.49 4.49
CA HIS A 119 10.99 2.99 3.77
C HIS A 119 10.56 3.98 2.68
N PRO A 120 11.17 5.18 2.59
CA PRO A 120 10.78 6.21 1.62
C PRO A 120 10.76 5.73 0.15
N SER A 121 11.71 4.87 -0.25
CA SER A 121 11.75 4.34 -1.63
C SER A 121 10.58 3.41 -1.97
N GLU A 122 10.07 2.65 -0.99
CA GLU A 122 8.91 1.77 -1.18
C GLU A 122 7.66 2.62 -1.40
N LEU A 123 7.53 3.71 -0.64
CA LEU A 123 6.47 4.69 -0.79
C LEU A 123 6.52 5.35 -2.17
N ASP A 124 7.69 5.86 -2.59
CA ASP A 124 7.87 6.48 -3.91
C ASP A 124 7.49 5.52 -5.05
N THR A 125 7.94 4.26 -4.97
CA THR A 125 7.64 3.22 -5.97
C THR A 125 6.14 3.00 -6.12
N ILE A 126 5.41 2.92 -5.01
CA ILE A 126 3.96 2.70 -5.04
C ILE A 126 3.22 3.89 -5.57
N VAL A 127 3.61 5.09 -5.14
CA VAL A 127 2.98 6.32 -5.60
C VAL A 127 3.09 6.42 -7.12
N ARG A 128 4.28 6.24 -7.67
CA ARG A 128 4.53 6.27 -9.11
C ARG A 128 3.77 5.21 -9.88
N THR A 129 3.63 4.01 -9.32
CA THR A 129 3.03 2.87 -10.02
C THR A 129 1.52 2.81 -9.89
N ARG A 130 0.93 3.27 -8.77
CA ARG A 130 -0.48 3.02 -8.46
C ARG A 130 -1.26 4.22 -7.96
N CYS A 131 -0.64 5.36 -7.66
CA CYS A 131 -1.38 6.52 -7.14
C CYS A 131 -1.41 7.69 -8.13
N LEU A 132 -0.35 7.85 -8.93
CA LEU A 132 -0.26 8.94 -9.88
C LEU A 132 -1.13 8.66 -11.12
N PRO A 133 -1.89 9.66 -11.61
CA PRO A 133 -2.60 9.56 -12.90
C PRO A 133 -1.68 9.11 -14.04
N VAL A 134 -2.20 8.38 -15.02
CA VAL A 134 -1.40 7.84 -16.16
C VAL A 134 -0.67 8.94 -16.95
N ASN A 135 -1.23 10.14 -17.02
CA ASN A 135 -0.65 11.31 -17.69
C ASN A 135 0.34 12.12 -16.83
N HIS A 136 0.58 11.71 -15.57
CA HIS A 136 1.55 12.37 -14.71
C HIS A 136 2.98 12.01 -15.14
N PRO A 137 3.93 12.98 -15.24
CA PRO A 137 5.27 12.73 -15.78
C PRO A 137 6.12 11.73 -14.97
N LEU A 138 5.81 11.56 -13.69
CA LEU A 138 6.46 10.58 -12.81
C LEU A 138 5.71 9.24 -12.72
N SER A 139 4.55 9.11 -13.36
CA SER A 139 3.78 7.87 -13.35
C SER A 139 4.49 6.80 -14.17
N THR A 140 4.48 5.57 -13.64
CA THR A 140 5.02 4.38 -14.31
C THR A 140 3.91 3.44 -14.79
N THR A 141 2.65 3.73 -14.46
CA THR A 141 1.52 2.92 -14.96
C THR A 141 1.13 3.32 -16.37
N THR A 142 0.67 2.35 -17.14
CA THR A 142 0.07 2.54 -18.46
C THR A 142 -1.42 2.19 -18.47
N ASP A 143 -1.94 1.62 -17.38
CA ASP A 143 -3.33 1.17 -17.24
C ASP A 143 -4.03 1.92 -16.10
N PRO A 144 -5.08 2.73 -16.39
CA PRO A 144 -5.80 3.46 -15.36
C PRO A 144 -6.58 2.54 -14.40
N SER A 145 -6.91 1.31 -14.79
CA SER A 145 -7.64 0.37 -13.94
C SER A 145 -6.84 -0.08 -12.72
N TRP A 146 -5.51 0.05 -12.77
CA TRP A 146 -4.57 -0.28 -11.71
C TRP A 146 -4.38 0.81 -10.66
N LEU A 147 -4.89 2.01 -10.93
CA LEU A 147 -4.80 3.11 -9.98
C LEU A 147 -5.64 2.80 -8.74
N LEU A 148 -5.06 3.12 -7.59
CA LEU A 148 -5.72 3.09 -6.30
C LEU A 148 -6.70 4.26 -6.21
N GLU A 149 -7.89 3.97 -5.71
CA GLU A 149 -8.88 4.97 -5.33
C GLU A 149 -8.54 5.59 -3.98
N GLU A 150 -7.99 4.78 -3.08
CA GLU A 150 -7.52 5.24 -1.77
C GLU A 150 -6.15 4.65 -1.42
N PHE A 151 -5.23 5.52 -1.01
CA PHE A 151 -3.95 5.13 -0.44
C PHE A 151 -3.71 5.84 0.89
N PHE A 152 -3.36 5.09 1.93
CA PHE A 152 -2.99 5.66 3.21
C PHE A 152 -1.82 4.95 3.86
N ILE A 153 -1.09 5.70 4.68
CA ILE A 153 -0.05 5.18 5.56
C ILE A 153 -0.38 5.48 7.02
N GLU A 154 -0.02 4.57 7.92
CA GLU A 154 -0.11 4.76 9.37
C GLU A 154 1.29 4.73 9.97
N VAL A 155 1.71 5.88 10.51
CA VAL A 155 3.09 6.13 10.94
C VAL A 155 3.12 6.91 12.25
N ARG A 156 4.18 6.73 13.04
CA ARG A 156 4.41 7.52 14.27
C ARG A 156 5.07 8.87 14.01
N LYS A 157 5.94 8.94 13.01
CA LYS A 157 6.74 10.13 12.67
C LYS A 157 6.63 10.38 11.17
N MET A 158 6.43 11.65 10.80
CA MET A 158 6.25 12.06 9.40
C MET A 158 7.53 12.53 8.72
N GLY A 159 8.52 13.04 9.49
CA GLY A 159 9.68 13.74 8.94
C GLY A 159 10.49 12.95 7.91
N GLN A 160 10.55 11.62 8.02
CA GLN A 160 11.29 10.77 7.06
C GLN A 160 10.67 10.71 5.66
N TYR A 161 9.42 11.15 5.49
CA TYR A 161 8.72 11.15 4.20
C TYR A 161 8.76 12.52 3.51
N GLU A 162 9.09 13.58 4.25
CA GLU A 162 9.14 14.95 3.74
C GLU A 162 10.29 15.17 2.75
N GLU A 163 11.24 14.25 2.69
CA GLU A 163 12.33 14.21 1.72
C GLU A 163 11.93 13.55 0.38
N VAL A 164 10.72 12.99 0.27
CA VAL A 164 10.24 12.33 -0.95
C VAL A 164 9.39 13.30 -1.78
N ASP A 165 9.86 13.68 -2.96
CA ASP A 165 9.19 14.65 -3.85
C ASP A 165 7.71 14.33 -4.11
N VAL A 166 7.42 13.08 -4.45
CA VAL A 166 6.03 12.66 -4.73
C VAL A 166 5.14 12.72 -3.48
N TYR A 167 5.70 12.48 -2.29
CA TYR A 167 4.97 12.65 -1.04
C TYR A 167 4.70 14.15 -0.79
N MET A 168 5.64 15.03 -1.07
CA MET A 168 5.47 16.48 -0.89
C MET A 168 4.39 17.06 -1.80
N GLN A 169 4.25 16.53 -3.02
CA GLN A 169 3.20 16.92 -3.96
C GLN A 169 1.79 16.43 -3.58
N ALA A 170 1.68 15.45 -2.67
CA ALA A 170 0.39 14.89 -2.28
C ALA A 170 -0.44 15.86 -1.43
N THR A 171 -1.74 15.92 -1.69
CA THR A 171 -2.73 16.42 -0.73
C THR A 171 -2.85 15.40 0.41
N LYS A 172 -2.77 15.89 1.65
CA LYS A 172 -2.70 15.06 2.85
C LYS A 172 -3.94 15.29 3.71
N ARG A 173 -4.70 14.23 3.99
CA ARG A 173 -5.72 14.23 5.05
C ARG A 173 -5.22 13.38 6.20
N ILE A 174 -4.97 14.04 7.34
CA ILE A 174 -4.40 13.40 8.53
C ILE A 174 -5.52 13.14 9.54
N VAL A 175 -5.62 11.90 9.99
CA VAL A 175 -6.47 11.48 11.11
C VAL A 175 -5.57 11.01 12.24
N GLU A 176 -5.62 11.72 13.36
CA GLU A 176 -4.81 11.38 14.55
C GLU A 176 -5.53 10.31 15.39
N SER A 177 -4.80 9.25 15.77
CA SER A 177 -5.30 8.17 16.62
C SER A 177 -4.22 7.77 17.62
N GLY A 178 -4.19 8.46 18.75
CA GLY A 178 -3.17 8.26 19.78
C GLY A 178 -1.77 8.62 19.26
N SER A 179 -0.80 7.71 19.40
CA SER A 179 0.57 7.91 18.93
C SER A 179 0.78 7.60 17.44
N MET A 180 -0.26 7.14 16.75
CA MET A 180 -0.24 6.84 15.32
C MET A 180 -1.02 7.92 14.56
N LYS A 181 -0.49 8.32 13.41
CA LYS A 181 -1.16 9.19 12.45
C LYS A 181 -1.52 8.38 11.22
N LYS A 182 -2.80 8.37 10.85
CA LYS A 182 -3.28 7.83 9.57
C LYS A 182 -3.31 8.96 8.55
N ILE A 183 -2.50 8.85 7.51
CA ILE A 183 -2.31 9.88 6.49
C ILE A 183 -2.84 9.33 5.19
N TYR A 184 -3.97 9.87 4.74
CA TYR A 184 -4.51 9.62 3.41
C TYR A 184 -3.80 10.53 2.41
N LEU A 185 -3.34 9.95 1.31
CA LEU A 185 -2.57 10.63 0.29
C LEU A 185 -3.35 10.61 -1.03
N SER A 186 -3.49 11.77 -1.64
CA SER A 186 -4.08 11.92 -2.98
C SER A 186 -3.25 12.89 -3.82
N TRP A 187 -3.28 12.70 -5.14
CA TRP A 187 -2.57 13.55 -6.09
C TRP A 187 -3.55 14.22 -7.04
N PRO A 188 -3.30 15.49 -7.40
CA PRO A 188 -4.15 16.19 -8.35
C PRO A 188 -4.12 15.50 -9.72
N THR A 189 -5.30 15.31 -10.31
CA THR A 189 -5.51 14.72 -11.64
C THR A 189 -5.28 15.70 -12.78
N GLU A 190 -5.40 17.00 -12.49
CA GLU A 190 -5.13 18.06 -13.46
C GLU A 190 -3.72 18.61 -13.24
N GLN A 191 -2.92 18.61 -14.30
CA GLN A 191 -1.72 19.44 -14.34
C GLN A 191 -2.20 20.90 -14.25
N ALA A 192 -2.23 21.47 -13.05
CA ALA A 192 -2.03 22.90 -12.94
C ALA A 192 -0.72 23.16 -13.67
N ASN A 193 -0.81 23.82 -14.83
CA ASN A 193 0.33 24.25 -15.63
C ASN A 193 1.47 24.69 -14.70
N PHE A 194 2.49 23.84 -14.52
CA PHE A 194 3.79 24.26 -14.01
C PHE A 194 4.51 25.02 -15.13
N GLY A 195 3.84 26.08 -15.60
CA GLY A 195 4.35 27.14 -16.44
C GLY A 195 4.53 28.38 -15.58
N VAL A 196 5.49 28.35 -14.65
CA VAL A 196 6.07 29.58 -14.08
C VAL A 196 7.59 29.48 -14.08
N LYS A 197 8.13 29.87 -15.23
CA LYS A 197 9.39 30.64 -15.44
C LYS A 197 10.52 30.43 -14.42
N SER A 198 11.47 29.56 -14.76
CA SER A 198 12.89 29.77 -14.48
C SER A 198 13.62 30.27 -15.74
N ARG A 199 13.25 31.46 -16.22
CA ARG A 199 14.03 32.21 -17.20
C ARG A 199 14.04 33.68 -16.79
N LEU A 200 15.25 34.17 -16.51
CA LEU A 200 15.75 35.52 -16.16
C LEU A 200 16.62 35.33 -14.90
N ASN A 201 17.93 35.10 -15.00
CA ASN A 201 18.90 36.07 -15.48
C ASN A 201 20.11 35.42 -16.17
N SER A 202 20.26 35.67 -17.47
CA SER A 202 21.55 35.62 -18.16
C SER A 202 21.56 36.62 -19.32
N ILE A 203 21.80 37.88 -18.98
CA ILE A 203 22.41 38.89 -19.85
C ILE A 203 23.25 39.74 -18.87
N GLY A 204 24.57 39.75 -18.84
CA GLY A 204 25.49 39.81 -19.97
C GLY A 204 25.95 41.26 -20.15
N ARG A 205 26.97 41.69 -19.41
CA ARG A 205 27.94 42.71 -19.89
C ARG A 205 29.34 42.37 -19.36
N LEU A 206 30.15 41.94 -20.31
CA LEU A 206 31.60 41.93 -20.32
C LEU A 206 32.14 43.37 -20.51
N CYS A 207 33.43 43.52 -20.18
CA CYS A 207 34.36 44.62 -20.51
C CYS A 207 34.18 45.90 -19.67
N GLU A 208 35.19 46.60 -19.16
CA GLU A 208 36.66 46.58 -19.29
C GLU A 208 37.20 47.57 -18.23
N GLY A 209 38.43 47.41 -17.73
CA GLY A 209 39.09 48.46 -16.93
C GLY A 209 40.12 47.96 -15.94
N GLY A 210 41.37 47.81 -16.41
CA GLY A 210 42.55 47.53 -15.59
C GLY A 210 43.02 48.70 -14.71
N PRO A 211 44.20 48.56 -14.07
CA PRO A 211 44.55 49.20 -12.80
C PRO A 211 45.29 50.53 -12.96
N GLU A 212 45.20 51.43 -11.97
CA GLU A 212 46.24 52.44 -11.78
C GLU A 212 46.42 52.92 -10.33
N ARG A 213 47.68 53.25 -10.07
CA ARG A 213 48.38 53.50 -8.80
C ARG A 213 47.84 54.70 -8.01
N ARG A 214 47.99 54.64 -6.68
CA ARG A 214 48.74 55.63 -5.89
C ARG A 214 49.19 55.02 -4.57
#